data_AF-A0A1G3QAB1-F1
#
_entry.id   AF-A0A1G3QAB1-F1
#
_cell.length_a   1.000
_cell.length_b   1.000
_cell.length_c   1.000
_cell.angle_alpha   90.00
_cell.angle_beta   90.00
_cell.angle_gamma   90.00
#
_symmetry.space_group_name_H-M   'P 1'
#
loop_
_entity.id
_entity.type
_entity.pdbx_description
1 polymer ?
#
loop_
_entity_poly.entity_id
_entity_poly.type
_entity_poly.pdbx_seq_one_letter_code
_entity_poly.pdbx_strand_id
1 'polypeptide(L)'
;MKKYMFLLLALPLLLVSCKKEKKFVEPEYVFATWARAIETMNYADYAACEAYPKSDGVFREMFRNTYYADLMATEVDKLDEKDVARDHEGNSYLKRNVRFECTEIRRVDRKPLRLLRGDVDFIKFVNGGREQQGWLMWNRKIVRIER
;
A
#
# COMPACT_ATOMS: atom_id res chain seq x y z
N MET A 1 -28.22 -21.10 49.25
CA MET A 1 -27.28 -20.23 50.00
C MET A 1 -26.08 -19.88 49.10
N LYS A 2 -26.28 -18.89 48.22
CA LYS A 2 -25.71 -17.54 48.31
C LYS A 2 -24.21 -17.37 47.99
N LYS A 3 -23.47 -18.40 47.55
CA LYS A 3 -22.04 -18.23 47.18
C LYS A 3 -21.69 -18.34 45.68
N TYR A 4 -22.53 -18.97 44.85
CA TYR A 4 -22.20 -19.19 43.43
C TYR A 4 -22.82 -18.16 42.47
N MET A 5 -23.73 -17.32 42.95
CA MET A 5 -24.45 -16.35 42.10
C MET A 5 -23.63 -15.10 41.75
N PHE A 6 -22.51 -14.86 42.44
CA PHE A 6 -21.63 -13.72 42.16
C PHE A 6 -20.51 -14.02 41.17
N LEU A 7 -20.25 -15.30 40.83
CA LEU A 7 -19.18 -15.65 39.89
C LEU A 7 -19.62 -15.58 38.41
N LEU A 8 -20.93 -15.54 38.14
CA LEU A 8 -21.47 -15.52 36.78
C LEU A 8 -21.59 -14.10 36.17
N LEU A 9 -21.46 -13.04 36.98
CA LEU A 9 -21.65 -11.66 36.52
C LEU A 9 -20.36 -10.96 36.06
N ALA A 10 -19.19 -11.54 36.29
CA ALA A 10 -17.91 -10.92 35.95
C ALA A 10 -17.38 -11.29 34.55
N LEU A 11 -17.98 -12.28 33.89
CA LEU A 11 -17.50 -12.79 32.59
C LEU A 11 -17.83 -11.95 31.34
N PRO A 12 -18.86 -11.07 31.30
CA PRO A 12 -19.12 -10.29 30.07
C PRO A 12 -18.22 -9.05 29.92
N LEU A 13 -17.42 -8.69 30.93
CA LEU A 13 -16.52 -7.51 30.90
C LEU A 13 -15.17 -7.77 30.19
N LEU A 14 -14.87 -9.01 29.79
CA LEU A 14 -13.68 -9.33 28.99
C LEU A 14 -13.89 -9.19 27.48
N LEU A 15 -15.11 -8.85 27.04
CA LEU A 15 -15.40 -8.49 25.65
C LEU A 15 -15.18 -7.00 25.36
N VAL A 16 -14.46 -6.27 26.22
CA VAL A 16 -13.92 -4.94 25.91
C VAL A 16 -12.86 -5.11 24.83
N SER A 17 -13.36 -5.23 23.60
CA SER A 17 -12.87 -4.55 22.41
C SER A 17 -11.38 -4.25 22.46
N CYS A 18 -10.59 -5.31 22.37
CA CYS A 18 -9.31 -5.21 21.70
C CYS A 18 -9.68 -4.86 20.25
N LYS A 19 -9.82 -3.56 19.96
CA LYS A 19 -9.81 -3.04 18.58
C LYS A 19 -8.44 -3.42 18.05
N LYS A 20 -8.29 -4.66 17.58
CA LYS A 20 -7.25 -5.01 16.63
C LYS A 20 -7.51 -4.04 15.49
N GLU A 21 -6.65 -3.04 15.36
CA GLU A 21 -6.55 -2.26 14.13
C GLU A 21 -6.67 -3.28 13.00
N LYS A 22 -7.67 -3.09 12.13
CA LYS A 22 -7.79 -3.91 10.92
C LYS A 22 -6.44 -3.76 10.24
N LYS A 23 -5.63 -4.83 10.31
CA LYS A 23 -4.31 -4.84 9.70
C LYS A 23 -4.49 -4.31 8.29
N PHE A 24 -3.63 -3.38 7.94
CA PHE A 24 -3.61 -2.66 6.68
C PHE A 24 -3.12 -3.58 5.56
N VAL A 25 -3.85 -4.69 5.37
CA VAL A 25 -3.48 -5.82 4.50
C VAL A 25 -3.61 -5.41 3.03
N GLU A 26 -4.54 -4.51 2.71
CA GLU A 26 -4.82 -4.12 1.32
C GLU A 26 -3.64 -3.40 0.66
N PRO A 27 -2.96 -2.42 1.30
CA PRO A 27 -1.83 -1.77 0.63
C PRO A 27 -0.57 -2.61 0.53
N GLU A 28 -0.28 -3.48 1.51
CA GLU A 28 0.80 -4.48 1.39
C GLU A 28 0.56 -5.39 0.17
N TYR A 29 -0.69 -5.82 -0.03
CA TYR A 29 -1.07 -6.62 -1.20
C TYR A 29 -0.89 -5.86 -2.52
N VAL A 30 -1.36 -4.62 -2.60
CA VAL A 30 -1.18 -3.76 -3.79
C VAL A 30 0.31 -3.55 -4.07
N PHE A 31 1.11 -3.35 -3.03
CA PHE A 31 2.55 -3.15 -3.14
C PHE A 31 3.27 -4.38 -3.66
N ALA A 32 2.94 -5.56 -3.13
CA ALA A 32 3.50 -6.84 -3.60
C ALA A 32 3.09 -7.15 -5.05
N THR A 33 1.82 -6.88 -5.38
CA THR A 33 1.29 -7.08 -6.75
C THR A 33 2.02 -6.17 -7.73
N TRP A 34 2.20 -4.90 -7.38
CA TRP A 34 2.95 -3.97 -8.20
C TRP A 34 4.42 -4.34 -8.37
N ALA A 35 5.09 -4.75 -7.29
CA ALA A 35 6.47 -5.22 -7.33
C ALA A 35 6.64 -6.38 -8.32
N ARG A 36 5.69 -7.32 -8.26
CA ARG A 36 5.66 -8.46 -9.16
C ARG A 36 5.35 -8.05 -10.59
N ALA A 37 4.41 -7.12 -10.79
CA ALA A 37 4.01 -6.61 -12.10
C ALA A 37 5.17 -5.92 -12.82
N ILE A 38 5.93 -5.08 -12.11
CA ILE A 38 7.14 -4.48 -12.69
C ILE A 38 8.14 -5.60 -12.99
N GLU A 39 8.43 -6.52 -12.07
CA GLU A 39 9.38 -7.61 -12.29
C GLU A 39 9.04 -8.46 -13.53
N THR A 40 7.78 -8.81 -13.74
CA THR A 40 7.34 -9.66 -14.86
C THR A 40 6.97 -8.89 -16.13
N MET A 41 7.09 -7.56 -16.12
CA MET A 41 6.66 -6.69 -17.22
C MET A 41 5.15 -6.84 -17.55
N ASN A 42 4.32 -7.10 -16.53
CA ASN A 42 2.87 -7.19 -16.68
C ASN A 42 2.22 -5.81 -16.50
N TYR A 43 1.88 -5.17 -17.62
CA TYR A 43 1.25 -3.86 -17.61
C TYR A 43 -0.16 -3.86 -16.99
N ALA A 44 -0.94 -4.92 -17.17
CA ALA A 44 -2.32 -4.95 -16.66
C ALA A 44 -2.35 -4.91 -15.13
N ASP A 45 -1.52 -5.74 -14.49
CA ASP A 45 -1.38 -5.76 -13.03
C ASP A 45 -0.78 -4.44 -12.50
N TYR A 46 0.21 -3.90 -13.22
CA TYR A 46 0.78 -2.59 -12.91
C TYR A 46 -0.30 -1.51 -12.93
N ALA A 47 -1.11 -1.46 -14.00
CA ALA A 47 -2.12 -0.42 -14.17
C ALA A 47 -3.24 -0.54 -13.13
N ALA A 48 -3.59 -1.76 -12.73
CA ALA A 48 -4.57 -2.02 -11.68
C ALA A 48 -4.10 -1.56 -10.28
N CYS A 49 -2.80 -1.37 -10.06
CA CYS A 49 -2.23 -0.90 -8.79
C CYS A 49 -2.07 0.63 -8.72
N GLU A 50 -2.30 1.36 -9.81
CA GLU A 50 -1.98 2.80 -9.91
C GLU A 50 -3.25 3.63 -9.98
N ALA A 51 -3.31 4.72 -9.21
CA ALA A 51 -4.40 5.69 -9.31
C ALA A 51 -4.45 6.35 -10.70
N TYR A 52 -3.28 6.60 -11.28
CA TYR A 52 -3.12 7.20 -12.61
C TYR A 52 -1.94 6.52 -13.32
N PRO A 53 -2.15 5.33 -13.91
CA PRO A 53 -1.08 4.57 -14.52
C PRO A 53 -0.44 5.34 -15.67
N LYS A 54 0.88 5.23 -15.81
CA LYS A 54 1.56 5.63 -17.04
C LYS A 54 1.13 4.69 -18.18
N SER A 55 1.21 5.14 -19.42
CA SER A 55 0.92 4.30 -20.58
C SER A 55 1.86 3.10 -20.66
N ASP A 56 1.45 2.02 -21.35
CA ASP A 56 2.26 0.80 -21.47
C ASP A 56 3.66 1.07 -22.03
N GLY A 57 3.77 1.91 -23.07
CA GLY A 57 5.09 2.30 -23.62
C GLY A 57 6.01 2.96 -22.58
N VAL A 58 5.45 3.85 -21.74
CA VAL A 58 6.22 4.51 -20.67
C VAL A 58 6.56 3.53 -19.55
N PHE A 59 5.63 2.67 -19.15
CA PHE A 59 5.88 1.60 -18.18
C PHE A 59 7.04 0.70 -18.62
N ARG A 60 7.01 0.23 -19.88
CA ARG A 60 8.05 -0.61 -20.44
C ARG A 60 9.40 0.09 -20.48
N GLU A 61 9.41 1.39 -20.77
CA GLU A 61 10.64 2.17 -20.77
C GLU A 61 11.22 2.36 -19.38
N MET A 62 10.38 2.79 -18.43
CA MET A 62 10.78 3.03 -17.04
C MET A 62 11.42 1.80 -16.41
N PHE A 63 10.87 0.62 -16.67
CA PHE A 63 11.33 -0.63 -16.09
C PHE A 63 12.09 -1.51 -17.08
N ARG A 64 12.59 -0.96 -18.20
CA ARG A 64 13.27 -1.73 -19.25
C ARG A 64 14.47 -2.51 -18.73
N ASN A 65 15.29 -1.85 -17.92
CA ASN A 65 16.61 -2.36 -17.51
C ASN A 65 16.65 -2.80 -16.04
N THR A 66 15.76 -2.27 -15.21
CA THR A 66 15.71 -2.53 -13.78
C THR A 66 14.27 -2.75 -13.30
N TYR A 67 14.16 -3.34 -12.11
CA TYR A 67 12.94 -3.45 -11.34
C TYR A 67 13.26 -3.33 -9.85
N TYR A 68 12.23 -3.27 -9.01
CA TYR A 68 12.39 -3.23 -7.56
C TYR A 68 11.98 -4.56 -6.95
N ALA A 69 12.79 -5.05 -6.03
CA ALA A 69 12.55 -6.26 -5.24
C ALA A 69 12.70 -5.96 -3.75
N ASP A 70 12.37 -6.93 -2.91
CA ASP A 70 12.51 -6.85 -1.45
C ASP A 70 11.81 -5.61 -0.86
N LEU A 71 10.65 -5.24 -1.42
CA LEU A 71 9.88 -4.10 -0.93
C LEU A 71 9.36 -4.38 0.48
N MET A 72 9.78 -3.55 1.43
CA MET A 72 9.40 -3.64 2.82
C MET A 72 8.89 -2.29 3.31
N ALA A 73 7.64 -2.25 3.76
CA ALA A 73 7.11 -1.08 4.45
C ALA A 73 7.83 -0.92 5.79
N THR A 74 8.40 0.26 6.02
CA THR A 74 9.09 0.63 7.26
C THR A 74 8.20 1.44 8.18
N GLU A 75 7.27 2.21 7.62
CA GLU A 75 6.33 3.03 8.36
C GLU A 75 5.04 3.22 7.56
N VAL A 76 3.91 3.26 8.27
CA VAL A 76 2.58 3.45 7.70
C VAL A 76 1.88 4.52 8.52
N ASP A 77 1.51 5.62 7.86
CA ASP A 77 0.78 6.69 8.53
C ASP A 77 -0.59 6.21 9.01
N LYS A 78 -1.12 6.83 10.06
CA LYS A 78 -2.49 6.57 10.49
C LYS A 78 -3.47 7.12 9.45
N LEU A 79 -4.57 6.40 9.19
CA LEU A 79 -5.66 6.95 8.37
C LEU A 79 -6.52 7.84 9.24
N ASP A 80 -6.74 9.06 8.78
CA ASP A 80 -7.88 9.86 9.22
C ASP A 80 -8.99 9.73 8.17
N GLU A 81 -10.04 8.99 8.49
CA GLU A 81 -11.19 8.80 7.59
C GLU A 81 -11.99 10.09 7.37
N LYS A 82 -11.74 11.14 8.17
CA LYS A 82 -12.39 12.45 8.00
C LYS A 82 -11.61 13.37 7.08
N ASP A 83 -10.33 13.08 6.83
CA ASP A 83 -9.49 13.85 5.92
C ASP A 83 -9.70 13.36 4.48
N VAL A 84 -10.76 13.88 3.86
CA VAL A 84 -11.13 13.57 2.47
C VAL A 84 -10.57 14.63 1.55
N ALA A 85 -9.60 14.25 0.74
CA ALA A 85 -9.00 15.10 -0.27
C ALA A 85 -9.72 14.95 -1.62
N ARG A 86 -9.40 15.83 -2.57
CA ARG A 86 -9.90 15.79 -3.95
C ARG A 86 -8.76 15.79 -4.95
N ASP A 87 -8.96 15.08 -6.05
CA ASP A 87 -8.01 15.10 -7.16
C ASP A 87 -8.31 16.27 -8.11
N HIS A 88 -7.52 16.38 -9.18
CA HIS A 88 -7.68 17.42 -10.20
C HIS A 88 -8.96 17.26 -11.05
N GLU A 89 -9.58 16.08 -11.03
CA GLU A 89 -10.86 15.79 -11.70
C GLU A 89 -12.07 15.98 -10.75
N GLY A 90 -11.81 16.28 -9.47
CA GLY A 90 -12.83 16.44 -8.43
C GLY A 90 -13.24 15.15 -7.71
N ASN A 91 -12.63 14.01 -8.02
CA ASN A 91 -12.91 12.74 -7.32
C ASN A 91 -12.42 12.83 -5.88
N SER A 92 -13.26 12.43 -4.94
CA SER A 92 -12.90 12.45 -3.51
C SER A 92 -12.18 11.17 -3.12
N TYR A 93 -11.12 11.27 -2.33
CA TYR A 93 -10.34 10.11 -1.89
C TYR A 93 -9.80 10.28 -0.47
N LEU A 94 -9.60 9.13 0.18
CA LEU A 94 -8.79 8.99 1.38
C LEU A 94 -7.34 8.75 0.99
N LYS A 95 -6.40 9.22 1.82
CA LYS A 95 -4.97 9.02 1.60
C LYS A 95 -4.28 8.47 2.84
N ARG A 96 -3.28 7.63 2.63
CA ARG A 96 -2.35 7.20 3.66
C ARG A 96 -0.96 7.01 3.06
N ASN A 97 0.04 7.64 3.66
CA ASN A 97 1.42 7.49 3.20
C ASN A 97 2.05 6.21 3.79
N VAL A 98 2.92 5.58 3.01
CA VAL A 98 3.74 4.45 3.42
C VAL A 98 5.18 4.74 3.04
N ARG A 99 6.07 4.64 4.02
CA ARG A 99 7.51 4.64 3.81
C ARG A 99 7.98 3.21 3.60
N PHE A 100 8.90 3.01 2.68
CA PHE A 100 9.40 1.69 2.35
C PHE A 100 10.88 1.70 1.97
N GLU A 101 11.49 0.54 2.05
CA GLU A 101 12.81 0.26 1.49
C GLU A 101 12.71 -0.85 0.45
N CYS A 102 13.59 -0.82 -0.54
CA CYS A 102 13.66 -1.84 -1.58
C CYS A 102 15.05 -1.95 -2.20
N THR A 103 15.26 -3.02 -2.95
CA THR A 103 16.48 -3.22 -3.74
C THR A 103 16.17 -2.95 -5.21
N GLU A 104 16.97 -2.11 -5.87
CA GLU A 104 16.98 -2.02 -7.34
C GLU A 104 17.73 -3.21 -7.91
N ILE A 105 17.07 -4.00 -8.75
CA ILE A 105 17.65 -5.17 -9.40
C ILE A 105 17.83 -4.90 -10.89
N ARG A 106 19.03 -5.19 -11.42
CA ARG A 106 19.29 -5.19 -12.85
C ARG A 106 18.67 -6.43 -13.48
N ARG A 107 17.89 -6.27 -14.55
CA ARG A 107 17.16 -7.39 -15.17
C ARG A 107 18.04 -8.43 -15.84
N VAL A 108 19.02 -7.97 -16.63
CA VAL A 108 19.78 -8.86 -17.52
C VAL A 108 20.47 -10.01 -16.77
N ASP A 109 20.95 -9.75 -15.55
CA ASP A 109 21.70 -10.71 -14.75
C ASP A 109 21.17 -10.88 -13.32
N ARG A 110 20.04 -10.24 -13.00
CA ARG A 110 19.40 -10.24 -11.67
C ARG A 110 20.31 -9.76 -10.54
N LYS A 111 21.35 -8.98 -10.84
CA LYS A 111 22.25 -8.48 -9.79
C LYS A 111 21.61 -7.30 -9.05
N PRO A 112 21.71 -7.27 -7.71
CA PRO A 112 21.32 -6.10 -6.93
C PRO A 112 22.26 -4.94 -7.27
N LEU A 113 21.68 -3.78 -7.55
CA LEU A 113 22.43 -2.57 -7.87
C LEU A 113 22.62 -1.70 -6.63
N ARG A 114 21.52 -1.43 -5.90
CA ARG A 114 21.53 -0.53 -4.75
C ARG A 114 20.29 -0.70 -3.89
N LEU A 115 20.38 -0.24 -2.65
CA LEU A 115 19.24 -0.05 -1.76
C LEU A 115 18.62 1.33 -1.98
N LEU A 116 17.31 1.37 -1.90
CA LEU A 116 16.48 2.55 -2.11
C LEU A 116 15.54 2.73 -0.93
N ARG A 117 15.24 3.97 -0.60
CA ARG A 117 14.13 4.33 0.28
C ARG A 117 13.10 5.09 -0.54
N GLY A 118 11.83 4.85 -0.25
CA GLY A 118 10.77 5.59 -0.90
C GLY A 118 9.60 5.89 0.01
N ASP A 119 8.78 6.81 -0.48
CA ASP A 119 7.48 7.14 0.09
C ASP A 119 6.44 6.94 -1.01
N VAL A 120 5.31 6.36 -0.65
CA VAL A 120 4.16 6.19 -1.55
C VAL A 120 2.88 6.61 -0.86
N ASP A 121 2.05 7.36 -1.56
CA ASP A 121 0.70 7.61 -1.11
C ASP A 121 -0.20 6.47 -1.61
N PHE A 122 -0.87 5.78 -0.71
CA PHE A 122 -2.00 4.95 -1.07
C PHE A 122 -3.26 5.78 -0.97
N ILE A 123 -4.09 5.74 -2.01
CA ILE A 123 -5.39 6.41 -2.02
C ILE A 123 -6.52 5.42 -2.25
N LYS A 124 -7.69 5.76 -1.71
CA LYS A 124 -8.94 5.04 -1.95
C LYS A 124 -10.02 6.03 -2.28
N PHE A 125 -10.60 5.94 -3.47
CA PHE A 125 -11.73 6.78 -3.86
C PHE A 125 -12.95 6.45 -3.00
N VAL A 126 -13.65 7.47 -2.53
CA VAL A 126 -14.80 7.32 -1.63
C VAL A 126 -16.15 7.49 -2.32
N ASN A 127 -16.15 7.90 -3.59
CA ASN A 127 -17.36 8.11 -4.37
C ASN A 127 -17.10 7.96 -5.88
N GLY A 128 -18.20 7.91 -6.64
CA GLY A 128 -18.19 7.88 -8.10
C GLY A 128 -17.85 6.50 -8.68
N GLY A 129 -17.61 6.45 -9.99
CA GLY A 129 -17.35 5.19 -10.72
C GLY A 129 -16.06 4.47 -10.32
N ARG A 130 -15.21 5.09 -9.49
CA ARG A 130 -13.89 4.59 -9.08
C ARG A 130 -13.85 4.01 -7.67
N GLU A 131 -14.94 4.12 -6.90
CA GLU A 131 -15.02 3.64 -5.52
C GLU A 131 -14.69 2.15 -5.38
N GLN A 132 -15.06 1.35 -6.39
CA GLN A 132 -14.84 -0.10 -6.40
C GLN A 132 -13.39 -0.53 -6.66
N GLN A 133 -12.48 0.42 -6.96
CA GLN A 133 -11.08 0.10 -7.29
C GLN A 133 -10.22 -0.22 -6.06
N GLY A 134 -10.72 0.04 -4.84
CA GLY A 134 -9.97 -0.21 -3.61
C GLY A 134 -8.80 0.76 -3.41
N TRP A 135 -7.74 0.29 -2.77
CA TRP A 135 -6.52 1.08 -2.58
C TRP A 135 -5.64 1.03 -3.82
N LEU A 136 -5.13 2.18 -4.21
CA LEU A 136 -4.26 2.38 -5.35
C LEU A 136 -3.06 3.21 -4.92
N MET A 137 -1.91 2.99 -5.55
CA MET A 137 -0.75 3.82 -5.32
C MET A 137 -0.80 5.12 -6.09
N TRP A 138 -0.19 6.14 -5.51
CA TRP A 138 0.00 7.44 -6.11
C TRP A 138 1.26 8.13 -5.57
N ASN A 139 1.77 9.10 -6.34
CA ASN A 139 2.86 10.01 -5.96
C ASN A 139 4.09 9.34 -5.32
N ARG A 140 4.54 8.22 -5.89
CA ARG A 140 5.76 7.55 -5.43
C ARG A 140 6.99 8.44 -5.59
N LYS A 141 7.77 8.52 -4.52
CA LYS A 141 9.11 9.11 -4.49
C LYS A 141 10.09 8.03 -4.08
N ILE A 142 11.20 7.92 -4.80
CA ILE A 142 12.24 6.92 -4.52
C ILE A 142 13.59 7.62 -4.59
N VAL A 143 14.37 7.48 -3.52
CA VAL A 143 15.68 8.07 -3.36
C VAL A 143 16.72 6.99 -3.10
N ARG A 144 17.94 7.25 -3.56
CA ARG A 144 19.09 6.38 -3.31
C ARG A 144 19.56 6.57 -1.88
N ILE A 145 19.89 5.47 -1.21
CA ILE A 145 20.57 5.52 0.08
C ILE A 145 22.07 5.40 -0.21
N GLU A 146 22.84 6.43 0.12
CA GLU A 146 24.30 6.31 0.21
C GLU A 146 24.63 5.65 1.55
N ARG A 147 25.44 4.59 1.52
CA ARG A 147 26.01 3.96 2.71
C ARG A 147 27.48 4.31 2.81
#